data_AF-X1QD80-F1
#
_entry.id   AF-X1QD80-F1
#
_cell.length_a   1.000
_cell.length_b   1.000
_cell.length_c   1.000
_cell.angle_alpha   90.00
_cell.angle_beta   90.00
_cell.angle_gamma   90.00
#
_symmetry.space_group_name_H-M   'P 1'
#
loop_
_entity.id
_entity.type
_entity.pdbx_description
1 polymer ?
#
loop_
_entity_poly.entity_id
_entity_poly.type
_entity_poly.pdbx_seq_one_letter_code
_entity_poly.pdbx_strand_id
1 'polypeptide(L)' 'MLDPETGLFIAIITGIGGVITYTAYTVASKLGPKLEAGDLLPAPPPSPPLPRFMFTKPEVLEELRKR' A
#
# COMPACT_ATOMS: atom_id res chain seq x y z
N MET A 1 -30.22 21.28 4.95
CA MET A 1 -30.35 19.84 4.62
C MET A 1 -29.39 19.57 3.48
N LEU A 2 -28.63 18.48 3.55
CA LEU A 2 -27.76 18.07 2.44
C LEU A 2 -28.65 17.70 1.26
N ASP A 3 -28.41 18.28 0.07
CA ASP A 3 -29.15 17.90 -1.12
C ASP A 3 -28.81 16.45 -1.51
N PRO A 4 -29.78 15.68 -2.05
CA PRO A 4 -29.59 14.26 -2.35
C PRO A 4 -28.42 13.97 -3.31
N GLU A 5 -28.16 14.89 -4.24
CA GLU A 5 -27.09 14.78 -5.23
C GLU A 5 -25.71 14.93 -4.57
N THR A 6 -25.52 15.96 -3.74
CA THR A 6 -24.30 16.14 -2.94
C THR A 6 -24.07 14.97 -1.98
N GLY A 7 -25.13 14.43 -1.37
CA GLY A 7 -25.04 13.24 -0.53
C GLY A 7 -24.53 12.01 -1.27
N LEU A 8 -24.97 11.81 -2.51
CA LEU A 8 -24.52 10.70 -3.35
C LEU A 8 -23.03 10.84 -3.72
N PHE A 9 -22.59 12.04 -4.10
CA PHE A 9 -21.18 12.30 -4.41
C PHE A 9 -20.26 12.00 -3.23
N ILE A 10 -20.64 12.46 -2.03
CA ILE A 10 -19.88 12.17 -0.81
C ILE A 10 -19.81 10.67 -0.56
N ALA A 11 -20.94 9.95 -0.66
CA ALA A 11 -20.97 8.50 -0.45
C ALA A 11 -20.05 7.75 -1.44
N ILE A 12 -20.02 8.15 -2.71
CA ILE A 12 -19.15 7.54 -3.72
C ILE A 12 -17.67 7.82 -3.40
N ILE A 13 -17.30 9.08 -3.14
CA ILE A 13 -15.92 9.46 -2.87
C ILE A 13 -15.42 8.78 -1.59
N THR A 14 -16.21 8.81 -0.52
CA THR A 14 -15.86 8.15 0.74
C THR A 14 -15.85 6.62 0.59
N GLY A 15 -16.76 6.05 -0.19
CA GLY A 15 -16.79 4.62 -0.49
C GLY A 15 -15.53 4.15 -1.24
N ILE A 16 -15.15 4.85 -2.31
CA ILE A 16 -13.92 4.57 -3.07
C ILE A 16 -12.68 4.74 -2.18
N GLY A 17 -12.62 5.84 -1.42
CA GLY A 17 -11.54 6.10 -0.47
C GLY A 17 -11.40 4.96 0.55
N GLY A 18 -12.52 4.51 1.12
CA GLY A 18 -12.55 3.40 2.07
C GLY A 18 -12.02 2.09 1.48
N VAL A 19 -12.42 1.74 0.26
CA VAL A 19 -11.93 0.53 -0.43
C VAL A 19 -10.42 0.58 -0.68
N ILE A 20 -9.89 1.73 -1.12
CA ILE A 20 -8.46 1.91 -1.36
C ILE A 20 -7.68 1.78 -0.05
N THR A 21 -8.12 2.48 1.01
CA THR A 21 -7.48 2.42 2.33
C THR A 21 -7.49 1.02 2.91
N TYR A 22 -8.63 0.32 2.84
CA TYR A 22 -8.74 -1.06 3.34
C TYR A 22 -7.83 -2.03 2.59
N THR A 23 -7.75 -1.87 1.26
CA THR A 23 -6.88 -2.70 0.42
C THR A 23 -5.40 -2.46 0.76
N ALA A 24 -4.99 -1.20 0.90
CA ALA A 24 -3.64 -0.83 1.30
C ALA A 24 -3.29 -1.37 2.71
N TYR A 25 -4.21 -1.24 3.67
CA TYR A 25 -4.05 -1.79 5.02
C TYR A 25 -3.93 -3.33 5.01
N THR A 26 -4.71 -4.01 4.18
CA THR A 26 -4.65 -5.47 4.04
C THR A 26 -3.31 -5.93 3.46
N VAL A 27 -2.74 -5.17 2.53
CA VAL A 27 -1.40 -5.44 1.99
C VAL A 27 -0.34 -5.18 3.07
N ALA A 28 -0.42 -4.04 3.76
CA ALA A 28 0.51 -3.68 4.82
C ALA A 28 0.51 -4.68 5.99
N SER A 29 -0.65 -5.18 6.39
CA SER A 29 -0.76 -6.18 7.47
C SER A 29 -0.20 -7.56 7.09
N LYS A 30 -0.22 -7.92 5.81
CA LYS A 30 0.39 -9.19 5.33
C LYS A 30 1.90 -9.09 5.13
N LEU A 31 2.37 -7.98 4.56
CA LEU A 31 3.79 -7.78 4.26
C LEU A 31 4.57 -7.24 5.45
N GLY A 32 3.92 -6.46 6.33
CA GLY A 32 4.53 -5.84 7.51
C GLY A 32 5.31 -6.80 8.40
N PRO A 33 4.76 -7.98 8.77
CA PRO A 33 5.50 -8.97 9.56
C PRO A 33 6.76 -9.53 8.89
N LYS A 34 6.90 -9.38 7.57
CA LYS A 34 8.06 -9.84 6.78
C LYS A 34 9.09 -8.74 6.56
N LEU A 35 8.78 -7.50 6.93
CA LEU A 35 9.59 -6.31 6.68
C LEU A 35 10.11 -5.73 7.99
N GLU A 36 11.39 -5.41 8.02
CA GLU A 36 12.00 -4.64 9.10
C GLU A 36 11.96 -3.15 8.77
N ALA A 37 12.09 -2.29 9.77
CA ALA A 37 12.13 -0.83 9.54
C ALA A 37 13.27 -0.44 8.57
N GLY A 38 14.40 -1.15 8.63
CA GLY A 38 15.53 -0.95 7.73
C GLY A 38 15.23 -1.32 6.27
N ASP A 39 14.29 -2.23 6.03
CA ASP A 39 13.93 -2.69 4.69
C ASP A 39 13.15 -1.63 3.88
N LEU A 40 12.50 -0.70 4.58
CA LEU A 40 11.76 0.41 3.98
C LEU A 40 12.66 1.60 3.63
N LEU A 41 13.91 1.60 4.11
CA LEU A 41 14.88 2.62 3.76
C LEU A 41 15.25 2.51 2.28
N PRO A 42 15.65 3.62 1.64
CA PRO A 42 16.23 3.57 0.31
C PRO A 42 17.45 2.65 0.27
N ALA A 43 17.58 1.91 -0.81
CA ALA A 43 18.79 1.16 -1.10
C ALA A 43 19.98 2.12 -1.29
N PRO A 44 21.17 1.77 -0.78
CA PRO A 44 22.37 2.55 -1.03
C PRO A 44 22.78 2.46 -2.51
N PRO A 45 23.50 3.45 -3.05
CA PRO A 45 24.11 3.37 -4.38
C PRO A 45 24.99 2.12 -4.51
N PRO A 46 25.10 1.50 -5.71
CA PRO A 46 24.65 1.99 -7.02
C PRO A 46 23.19 1.63 -7.36
N SER A 47 22.44 1.02 -6.44
CA SER A 47 21.05 0.63 -6.70
C SER A 47 20.11 1.83 -6.79
N PRO A 48 18.99 1.73 -7.55
CA PRO A 48 17.93 2.73 -7.52
C PRO A 48 17.42 2.96 -6.09
N PRO A 49 16.97 4.18 -5.73
CA PRO A 49 16.52 4.54 -4.38
C PRO A 49 15.13 3.97 -4.06
N LEU A 50 14.92 2.69 -4.37
CA LEU A 50 13.77 1.90 -3.98
C LEU A 50 13.97 1.35 -2.57
N PRO A 51 12.89 0.95 -1.88
CA PRO A 51 13.00 0.25 -0.61
C PRO A 51 13.94 -0.96 -0.70
N ARG A 52 14.80 -1.15 0.30
CA ARG A 52 15.79 -2.23 0.33
C ARG A 52 15.19 -3.63 0.14
N PHE A 53 13.98 -3.88 0.65
CA PHE A 53 13.32 -5.20 0.47
C PHE A 53 13.17 -5.60 -1.00
N MET A 54 13.09 -4.62 -1.92
CA MET A 54 13.01 -4.87 -3.36
C MET A 54 14.27 -5.56 -3.92
N PHE A 55 15.37 -5.55 -3.17
CA PHE A 55 16.63 -6.21 -3.54
C PHE A 55 16.99 -7.36 -2.58
N THR A 56 16.55 -7.30 -1.32
CA THR A 56 16.95 -8.25 -0.27
C THR A 56 15.92 -9.33 0.05
N LYS A 57 14.64 -9.13 -0.31
CA LYS A 57 13.53 -10.02 0.10
C LYS A 57 12.66 -10.45 -1.10
N PRO A 58 13.13 -11.40 -1.92
CA PRO A 58 12.39 -11.88 -3.09
C PRO A 58 11.02 -12.48 -2.75
N GLU A 59 10.85 -13.04 -1.55
CA GLU A 59 9.59 -13.58 -1.06
C GLU A 59 8.48 -12.53 -0.90
N VAL A 60 8.85 -11.28 -0.56
CA VAL A 60 7.92 -10.15 -0.47
C VAL A 60 7.49 -9.71 -1.88
N LEU A 61 8.43 -9.70 -2.83
CA LEU A 61 8.16 -9.37 -4.23
C LEU A 61 7.24 -10.40 -4.89
N GLU A 62 7.46 -11.69 -4.63
CA GLU A 62 6.63 -12.75 -5.19
C GLU A 62 5.19 -12.65 -4.70
N GLU A 63 4.98 -12.29 -3.43
CA GLU A 63 3.65 -12.07 -2.88
C GLU A 63 2.96 -10.82 -3.43
N LEU A 64 3.71 -9.75 -3.67
CA LEU A 64 3.22 -8.56 -4.37
C LEU A 64 2.80 -8.88 -5.82
N ARG A 65 3.52 -9.77 -6.51
CA ARG A 65 3.25 -10.14 -7.91
C ARG A 65 2.08 -11.12 -8.09
N LYS A 66 1.70 -11.85 -7.04
CA LYS A 66 0.59 -12.82 -7.06
C LYS A 66 -0.80 -12.16 -6.98
N ARG A 67 -0.87 -10.82 -6.96
CA ARG A 67 -2.10 -10.02 -7.01
C ARG A 67 -2.14 -9.21 -8.29
#